data_AF-A0A074IZC1-F1
#
_entry.id   AF-A0A074IZC1-F1
#
_cell.length_a   1.000
_cell.length_b   1.000
_cell.length_c   1.000
_cell.angle_alpha   90.00
_cell.angle_beta   90.00
_cell.angle_gamma   90.00
#
_symmetry.space_group_name_H-M   'P 1'
#
loop_
_entity.id
_entity.type
_entity.pdbx_description
1 polymer ?
#
loop_
_entity_poly.entity_id
_entity_poly.type
_entity_poly.pdbx_seq_one_letter_code
_entity_poly.pdbx_strand_id
1 'polypeptide(L)'
;MERVLDDLHRASADLAHAEAAEIIARHRLGQLDEMIAGCEDDAAMVDAETAQALMGAAEGLREERDSLVATLPLELGFHADRRDAASAQIQAAQRKLRTMMQMPEHFGCLAEDRELLAQAREAVRLDARMLADSARQEARARVSDGLAAMPLTPHPQGDLLSSVAGAARRLVDEARDRSC
;
A
#
# COMPACT_ATOMS: atom_id res chain seq x y z
N MET A 1 -17.98 -2.14 -27.10
CA MET A 1 -17.17 -3.08 -26.30
C MET A 1 -16.14 -2.33 -25.47
N GLU A 2 -15.43 -1.38 -26.07
CA GLU A 2 -14.50 -0.42 -25.44
C GLU A 2 -14.93 0.08 -24.04
N ARG A 3 -16.11 0.70 -23.91
CA ARG A 3 -16.61 1.14 -22.59
C ARG A 3 -16.62 0.05 -21.50
N VAL A 4 -16.90 -1.20 -21.86
CA VAL A 4 -16.91 -2.32 -20.91
C VAL A 4 -15.49 -2.72 -20.51
N LEU A 5 -14.52 -2.56 -21.41
CA LEU A 5 -13.10 -2.72 -21.10
C LEU A 5 -12.63 -1.58 -20.19
N ASP A 6 -13.04 -0.34 -20.44
CA ASP A 6 -12.73 0.79 -19.56
C ASP A 6 -13.29 0.60 -18.15
N ASP A 7 -14.56 0.17 -18.05
CA ASP A 7 -15.21 -0.17 -16.78
C ASP A 7 -14.44 -1.28 -16.05
N LEU A 8 -13.95 -2.29 -16.78
CA LEU A 8 -13.14 -3.38 -16.22
C LEU A 8 -11.76 -2.89 -15.74
N HIS A 9 -11.07 -2.05 -16.52
CA HIS A 9 -9.79 -1.47 -16.14
C HIS A 9 -9.93 -0.62 -14.88
N ARG A 10 -10.98 0.20 -14.80
CA ARG A 10 -11.27 1.00 -13.61
C ARG A 10 -11.53 0.14 -12.39
N ALA A 11 -12.37 -0.88 -12.52
CA ALA A 11 -12.65 -1.80 -11.42
C ALA A 11 -11.40 -2.59 -10.98
N SER A 12 -10.52 -2.93 -11.93
CA SER A 12 -9.24 -3.59 -11.64
C SER A 12 -8.29 -2.67 -10.88
N ALA A 13 -8.24 -1.39 -11.25
CA ALA A 13 -7.47 -0.38 -10.53
C ALA A 13 -8.03 -0.12 -9.12
N ASP A 14 -9.34 -0.05 -8.96
CA ASP A 14 -10.00 0.10 -7.65
C ASP A 14 -9.69 -1.10 -6.73
N LEU A 15 -9.75 -2.32 -7.27
CA LEU A 15 -9.38 -3.54 -6.55
C LEU A 15 -7.92 -3.48 -6.09
N ALA A 16 -7.00 -3.11 -6.99
CA ALA A 16 -5.59 -3.01 -6.65
C ALA A 16 -5.31 -1.95 -5.57
N HIS A 17 -6.00 -0.80 -5.62
CA HIS A 17 -5.90 0.22 -4.59
C HIS A 17 -6.41 -0.28 -3.23
N ALA A 18 -7.56 -0.97 -3.20
CA ALA A 18 -8.11 -1.52 -1.97
C ALA A 18 -7.16 -2.55 -1.32
N GLU A 19 -6.59 -3.45 -2.11
CA GLU A 19 -5.61 -4.44 -1.63
C GLU A 19 -4.32 -3.79 -1.11
N ALA A 20 -3.82 -2.77 -1.82
CA ALA A 20 -2.61 -2.06 -1.42
C ALA A 20 -2.82 -1.25 -0.14
N ALA A 21 -3.95 -0.56 -0.02
CA ALA A 21 -4.25 0.27 1.14
C ALA A 21 -4.33 -0.54 2.44
N GLU A 22 -4.95 -1.72 2.42
CA GLU A 22 -4.97 -2.62 3.57
C GLU A 22 -3.55 -3.04 4.02
N ILE A 23 -2.66 -3.35 3.07
CA ILE A 23 -1.28 -3.71 3.36
C ILE A 23 -0.51 -2.52 3.95
N ILE A 24 -0.68 -1.33 3.38
CA ILE A 24 -0.01 -0.10 3.83
C ILE A 24 -0.48 0.29 5.24
N ALA A 25 -1.79 0.25 5.51
CA ALA A 25 -2.34 0.60 6.81
C ALA A 25 -1.81 -0.31 7.93
N ARG A 26 -1.76 -1.62 7.68
CA ARG A 26 -1.16 -2.60 8.62
C ARG A 26 0.34 -2.39 8.77
N HIS A 27 1.03 -2.06 7.69
CA HIS A 27 2.47 -1.83 7.71
C HIS A 27 2.85 -0.61 8.55
N ARG A 28 2.10 0.50 8.42
CA ARG A 28 2.32 1.72 9.20
C ARG A 28 2.28 1.47 10.70
N LEU A 29 1.38 0.61 11.17
CA LEU A 29 1.32 0.22 12.59
C LEU A 29 2.60 -0.49 13.03
N GLY A 30 3.09 -1.44 12.22
CA GLY A 30 4.36 -2.13 12.48
C GLY A 30 5.56 -1.20 12.49
N GLN A 31 5.61 -0.23 11.57
CA GLN A 31 6.67 0.79 11.54
C GLN A 31 6.67 1.66 12.80
N LEU A 32 5.49 2.07 13.30
CA LEU A 32 5.40 2.83 14.54
C LEU A 32 5.90 2.00 15.73
N ASP A 33 5.51 0.72 15.82
CA ASP A 33 5.99 -0.19 16.86
C ASP A 33 7.53 -0.35 16.82
N GLU A 34 8.12 -0.50 15.62
CA GLU A 34 9.58 -0.56 15.44
C GLU A 34 10.29 0.74 15.81
N MET A 35 9.73 1.90 15.44
CA MET A 35 10.30 3.20 15.78
C MET A 35 10.26 3.47 17.28
N ILE A 36 9.15 3.12 17.95
CA ILE A 36 9.02 3.24 19.41
C ILE A 36 10.09 2.38 20.09
N ALA A 37 10.21 1.11 19.69
CA ALA A 37 11.23 0.21 20.23
C ALA A 37 12.65 0.75 20.00
N GLY A 38 12.94 1.26 18.80
CA GLY A 38 14.24 1.88 18.48
C GLY A 38 14.55 3.09 19.35
N CYS A 39 13.55 3.95 19.64
CA CYS A 39 13.73 5.07 20.56
C CYS A 39 14.00 4.61 21.99
N GLU A 40 13.30 3.59 22.47
CA GLU A 40 13.47 3.02 23.83
C GLU A 40 14.84 2.35 23.99
N ASP A 41 15.28 1.57 23.00
CA ASP A 41 16.58 0.91 22.98
C ASP A 41 17.72 1.93 22.94
N ASP A 42 17.62 2.95 22.07
CA ASP A 42 18.62 4.01 21.97
C ASP A 42 18.69 4.82 23.27
N ALA A 43 17.57 5.09 23.93
CA ALA A 43 17.51 5.85 25.18
C ALA A 43 18.28 5.16 26.33
N ALA A 44 18.38 3.84 26.32
CA ALA A 44 19.14 3.09 27.33
C ALA A 44 20.66 3.23 27.20
N MET A 45 21.16 3.73 26.07
CA MET A 45 22.58 3.74 25.70
C MET A 45 23.21 5.13 25.63
N VAL A 46 22.43 6.19 25.84
CA VAL A 46 22.85 7.60 25.67
C VAL A 46 22.83 8.36 27.01
N ASP A 47 23.28 9.62 26.98
CA ASP A 47 23.21 10.51 28.15
C ASP A 47 21.77 10.87 28.54
N ALA A 48 21.58 11.37 29.76
CA ALA A 48 20.26 11.61 30.34
C ALA A 48 19.42 12.63 29.56
N GLU A 49 20.03 13.66 28.97
CA GLU A 49 19.31 14.68 28.20
C GLU A 49 18.80 14.08 26.88
N THR A 50 19.68 13.37 26.16
CA THR A 50 19.32 12.67 24.92
C THR A 50 18.29 11.57 25.17
N ALA A 51 18.43 10.81 26.26
CA ALA A 51 17.47 9.78 26.65
C ALA A 51 16.09 10.37 26.92
N GLN A 52 16.01 11.51 27.60
CA GLN A 52 14.74 12.20 27.85
C GLN A 52 14.07 12.65 26.54
N ALA A 53 14.85 13.17 25.58
CA ALA A 53 14.34 13.55 24.27
C ALA A 53 13.80 12.34 23.48
N LEU A 54 14.52 11.22 23.48
CA LEU A 54 14.09 9.98 22.83
C LEU A 54 12.82 9.40 23.44
N MET A 55 12.70 9.43 24.78
CA MET A 55 11.49 8.99 25.46
C MET A 55 10.29 9.89 25.16
N GLY A 56 10.49 11.21 25.03
CA GLY A 56 9.44 12.13 24.59
C GLY A 56 9.01 11.88 23.14
N ALA A 57 9.94 11.55 22.24
CA ALA A 57 9.62 11.14 20.88
C ALA A 57 8.84 9.82 20.85
N ALA A 58 9.23 8.84 21.65
CA ALA A 58 8.51 7.58 21.80
C ALA A 58 7.07 7.78 22.31
N GLU A 59 6.85 8.72 23.23
CA GLU A 59 5.51 9.09 23.70
C GLU A 59 4.65 9.65 22.56
N GLY A 60 5.16 10.60 21.78
CA GLY A 60 4.45 11.12 20.60
C GLY A 60 4.13 10.04 19.56
N LEU A 61 5.05 9.11 19.32
CA LEU A 61 4.82 7.96 18.44
C LEU A 61 3.74 7.01 18.99
N ARG A 62 3.66 6.81 20.30
CA ARG A 62 2.58 6.02 20.94
C ARG A 62 1.22 6.69 20.77
N GLU A 63 1.14 8.01 20.91
CA GLU A 63 -0.11 8.74 20.65
C GLU A 63 -0.57 8.58 19.20
N GLU A 64 0.34 8.68 18.23
CA GLU A 64 0.04 8.45 16.82
C GLU A 64 -0.42 7.00 16.58
N ARG A 65 0.29 6.04 17.17
CA ARG A 65 -0.02 4.62 17.10
C ARG A 65 -1.42 4.32 17.67
N ASP A 66 -1.76 4.87 18.82
CA ASP A 66 -3.08 4.66 19.44
C ASP A 66 -4.20 5.29 18.61
N SER A 67 -3.96 6.47 18.03
CA SER A 67 -4.87 7.10 17.06
C SER A 67 -5.08 6.23 15.82
N LEU A 68 -4.01 5.63 15.29
CA LEU A 68 -4.09 4.71 14.16
C LEU A 68 -4.83 3.43 14.54
N VAL A 69 -4.54 2.82 15.69
CA VAL A 69 -5.25 1.62 16.19
C VAL A 69 -6.74 1.88 16.34
N ALA A 70 -7.13 3.08 16.80
CA ALA A 70 -8.53 3.45 16.95
C ALA A 70 -9.26 3.57 15.59
N THR A 71 -8.57 4.03 14.54
CA THR A 71 -9.17 4.27 13.22
C THR A 71 -9.00 3.09 12.24
N LEU A 72 -8.02 2.21 12.46
CA LEU A 72 -7.68 1.10 11.57
C LEU A 72 -8.87 0.16 11.27
N PRO A 73 -9.74 -0.23 12.22
CA PRO A 73 -10.89 -1.08 11.90
C PRO A 73 -11.85 -0.43 10.89
N LEU A 74 -12.02 0.89 10.94
CA LEU A 74 -12.87 1.62 10.00
C LEU A 74 -12.23 1.70 8.61
N GLU A 75 -10.93 1.96 8.55
CA GLU A 75 -10.16 1.97 7.31
C GLU A 75 -10.19 0.59 6.63
N LEU A 76 -9.96 -0.49 7.39
CA LEU A 76 -10.03 -1.86 6.89
C LEU A 76 -11.43 -2.22 6.40
N GLY A 77 -12.48 -1.81 7.13
CA GLY A 77 -13.87 -2.00 6.69
C GLY A 77 -14.15 -1.31 5.36
N PHE A 78 -13.74 -0.04 5.23
CA PHE A 78 -13.90 0.72 3.99
C PHE A 78 -13.19 0.05 2.79
N HIS A 79 -11.96 -0.42 2.98
CA HIS A 79 -11.22 -1.11 1.91
C HIS A 79 -11.82 -2.49 1.57
N ALA A 80 -12.34 -3.21 2.56
CA ALA A 80 -13.08 -4.45 2.31
C ALA A 80 -14.33 -4.20 1.44
N ASP A 81 -15.13 -3.18 1.75
CA ASP A 81 -16.30 -2.80 0.96
C ASP A 81 -15.91 -2.41 -0.49
N ARG A 82 -14.81 -1.67 -0.64
CA ARG A 82 -14.28 -1.28 -1.96
C ARG A 82 -13.80 -2.49 -2.78
N ARG A 83 -13.13 -3.44 -2.13
CA ARG A 83 -12.68 -4.71 -2.75
C ARG A 83 -13.88 -5.52 -3.24
N ASP A 84 -14.92 -5.64 -2.42
CA ASP A 84 -16.12 -6.42 -2.78
C ASP A 84 -16.87 -5.76 -3.94
N ALA A 85 -17.03 -4.44 -3.90
CA ALA A 85 -17.64 -3.67 -4.98
C ALA A 85 -16.86 -3.80 -6.30
N ALA A 86 -15.52 -3.64 -6.26
CA ALA A 86 -14.66 -3.77 -7.42
C ALA A 86 -14.69 -5.19 -8.01
N SER A 87 -14.65 -6.21 -7.14
CA SER A 87 -14.75 -7.61 -7.54
C SER A 87 -16.07 -7.93 -8.24
N ALA A 88 -17.18 -7.41 -7.72
CA ALA A 88 -18.50 -7.57 -8.35
C ALA A 88 -18.56 -6.89 -9.72
N GLN A 89 -17.98 -5.69 -9.86
CA GLN A 89 -17.90 -4.96 -11.12
C GLN A 89 -17.04 -5.68 -12.17
N ILE A 90 -15.87 -6.21 -11.78
CA ILE A 90 -15.02 -7.04 -12.66
C ILE A 90 -15.82 -8.23 -13.20
N GLN A 91 -16.49 -8.98 -12.33
CA GLN A 91 -17.28 -10.14 -12.74
C GLN A 91 -18.43 -9.75 -13.68
N ALA A 92 -19.12 -8.64 -13.40
CA ALA A 92 -20.20 -8.14 -14.25
C ALA A 92 -19.70 -7.70 -15.63
N ALA A 93 -18.60 -6.95 -15.68
CA ALA A 93 -17.96 -6.51 -16.93
C ALA A 93 -17.49 -7.71 -17.75
N GLN A 94 -16.85 -8.71 -17.13
CA GLN A 94 -16.42 -9.92 -17.82
C GLN A 94 -17.59 -10.75 -18.37
N ARG A 95 -18.70 -10.90 -17.62
CA ARG A 95 -19.92 -11.55 -18.14
C ARG A 95 -20.45 -10.81 -19.37
N LYS A 96 -20.46 -9.48 -19.32
CA LYS A 96 -20.88 -8.64 -20.44
C LYS A 96 -19.94 -8.79 -21.65
N LEU A 97 -18.63 -8.77 -21.45
CA LEU A 97 -17.64 -9.01 -22.53
C LEU A 97 -17.82 -10.39 -23.18
N ARG A 98 -17.99 -11.46 -22.37
CA ARG A 98 -18.26 -12.80 -22.90
C ARG A 98 -19.52 -12.82 -23.78
N THR A 99 -20.59 -12.16 -23.33
CA THR A 99 -21.84 -12.06 -24.09
C THR A 99 -21.65 -11.29 -25.41
N MET A 100 -20.94 -10.16 -25.37
CA MET A 100 -20.65 -9.35 -26.56
C MET A 100 -19.78 -10.09 -27.58
N MET A 101 -18.83 -10.92 -27.12
CA MET A 101 -17.99 -11.74 -28.00
C MET A 101 -18.76 -12.92 -28.63
N GLN A 102 -19.80 -13.44 -27.98
CA GLN A 102 -20.65 -14.51 -28.52
C GLN A 102 -21.68 -14.01 -29.52
N MET A 103 -22.14 -12.76 -29.38
CA MET A 103 -23.17 -12.15 -30.24
C MET A 103 -22.72 -10.77 -30.77
N PRO A 104 -21.60 -10.67 -31.50
CA PRO A 104 -21.00 -9.39 -31.89
C PRO A 104 -21.95 -8.50 -32.70
N GLU A 105 -22.74 -9.10 -33.61
CA GLU A 105 -23.70 -8.37 -34.46
C GLU A 105 -24.81 -7.68 -33.65
N HIS A 106 -25.25 -8.30 -32.54
CA HIS A 106 -26.32 -7.75 -31.68
C HIS A 106 -25.87 -6.50 -30.91
N PHE A 107 -24.56 -6.36 -30.67
CA PHE A 107 -23.98 -5.25 -29.91
C PHE A 107 -23.23 -4.26 -30.78
N GLY A 108 -23.42 -4.30 -32.11
CA GLY A 108 -22.74 -3.43 -33.07
C GLY A 108 -21.22 -3.54 -33.00
N CYS A 109 -20.68 -4.67 -32.51
CA CYS A 109 -19.25 -4.92 -32.47
C CYS A 109 -18.86 -5.58 -33.78
N LEU A 110 -18.07 -4.88 -34.61
CA LEU A 110 -17.61 -5.44 -35.87
C LEU A 110 -16.60 -6.55 -35.58
N ALA A 111 -16.78 -7.72 -36.21
CA ALA A 111 -15.83 -8.83 -36.12
C ALA A 111 -14.42 -8.48 -36.63
N GLU A 112 -14.32 -7.37 -37.37
CA GLU A 112 -13.08 -6.85 -37.95
C GLU A 112 -12.21 -6.09 -36.95
N ASP A 113 -12.75 -5.72 -35.78
CA ASP A 113 -12.01 -5.06 -34.71
C ASP A 113 -11.18 -6.08 -33.89
N ARG A 114 -10.18 -6.64 -34.57
CA ARG A 114 -9.34 -7.74 -34.05
C ARG A 114 -8.58 -7.35 -32.79
N GLU A 115 -8.17 -6.10 -32.67
CA GLU A 115 -7.46 -5.60 -31.50
C GLU A 115 -8.38 -5.53 -30.29
N LEU A 116 -9.57 -4.93 -30.44
CA LEU A 116 -10.55 -4.86 -29.36
C LEU A 116 -11.03 -6.24 -28.91
N LEU A 117 -11.18 -7.17 -29.85
CA LEU A 117 -11.50 -8.58 -29.54
C LEU A 117 -10.34 -9.29 -28.83
N ALA A 118 -9.08 -9.01 -29.19
CA ALA A 118 -7.92 -9.57 -28.49
C ALA A 118 -7.84 -9.07 -27.05
N GLN A 119 -8.01 -7.75 -26.84
CA GLN A 119 -8.09 -7.15 -25.52
C GLN A 119 -9.24 -7.74 -24.69
N ALA A 120 -10.43 -7.90 -25.28
CA ALA A 120 -11.58 -8.51 -24.61
C ALA A 120 -11.34 -9.97 -24.21
N ARG A 121 -10.66 -10.75 -25.05
CA ARG A 121 -10.28 -12.14 -24.73
C ARG A 121 -9.29 -12.21 -23.59
N GLU A 122 -8.32 -11.32 -23.54
CA GLU A 122 -7.34 -11.27 -22.45
C GLU A 122 -8.00 -10.82 -21.14
N ALA A 123 -8.81 -9.77 -21.20
CA ALA A 123 -9.60 -9.24 -20.08
C ALA A 123 -10.50 -10.28 -19.39
N VAL A 124 -11.04 -11.27 -20.12
CA VAL A 124 -11.89 -12.31 -19.52
C VAL A 124 -11.12 -13.53 -18.98
N ARG A 125 -9.81 -13.63 -19.28
CA ARG A 125 -8.94 -14.71 -18.77
C ARG A 125 -8.52 -14.48 -17.33
N LEU A 126 -8.26 -13.23 -16.96
CA LEU A 126 -7.83 -12.86 -15.62
C LEU A 126 -9.03 -12.76 -14.69
N ASP A 127 -9.22 -13.70 -13.77
CA ASP A 127 -10.26 -13.57 -12.76
C ASP A 127 -9.88 -12.51 -11.68
N ALA A 128 -10.90 -12.03 -10.96
CA ALA A 128 -10.71 -11.01 -9.93
C ALA A 128 -9.75 -11.45 -8.80
N ARG A 129 -9.65 -12.76 -8.55
CA ARG A 129 -8.78 -13.30 -7.51
C ARG A 129 -7.32 -13.19 -7.92
N MET A 130 -6.97 -13.55 -9.16
CA MET A 130 -5.62 -13.39 -9.68
C MET A 130 -5.19 -11.92 -9.72
N LEU A 131 -6.12 -11.01 -10.07
CA LEU A 131 -5.86 -9.56 -10.01
C LEU A 131 -5.58 -9.11 -8.56
N ALA A 132 -6.36 -9.58 -7.59
CA ALA A 132 -6.15 -9.28 -6.18
C ALA A 132 -4.84 -9.89 -5.63
N ASP A 133 -4.48 -11.12 -6.01
CA ASP A 133 -3.23 -11.76 -5.61
C ASP A 133 -2.02 -10.98 -6.16
N SER A 134 -2.06 -10.58 -7.44
CA SER A 134 -1.03 -9.77 -8.08
C SER A 134 -0.89 -8.40 -7.40
N ALA A 135 -2.01 -7.71 -7.14
CA ALA A 135 -2.01 -6.43 -6.45
C ALA A 135 -1.40 -6.52 -5.04
N ARG A 136 -1.72 -7.59 -4.29
CA ARG A 136 -1.12 -7.83 -2.97
C ARG A 136 0.38 -8.09 -3.06
N GLN A 137 0.84 -8.84 -4.05
CA GLN A 137 2.27 -9.09 -4.24
C GLN A 137 3.02 -7.79 -4.55
N GLU A 138 2.49 -6.97 -5.45
CA GLU A 138 3.07 -5.67 -5.82
C GLU A 138 3.09 -4.72 -4.61
N ALA A 139 2.00 -4.64 -3.84
CA ALA A 139 1.94 -3.81 -2.65
C ALA A 139 2.96 -4.24 -1.59
N ARG A 140 3.14 -5.56 -1.38
CA ARG A 140 4.18 -6.09 -0.49
C ARG A 140 5.58 -5.75 -0.98
N ALA A 141 5.84 -5.86 -2.29
CA ALA A 141 7.12 -5.50 -2.88
C ALA A 141 7.44 -4.02 -2.63
N ARG A 142 6.49 -3.12 -2.89
CA ARG A 142 6.66 -1.67 -2.66
C ARG A 142 6.89 -1.32 -1.18
N VAL A 143 6.17 -1.98 -0.28
CA VAL A 143 6.39 -1.81 1.16
C VAL A 143 7.81 -2.27 1.55
N SER A 144 8.26 -3.42 1.04
CA SER A 144 9.61 -3.92 1.27
C SER A 144 10.69 -3.02 0.66
N ASP A 145 10.47 -2.46 -0.53
CA ASP A 145 11.41 -1.54 -1.17
C ASP A 145 11.47 -0.20 -0.44
N GLY A 146 10.32 0.28 0.08
CA GLY A 146 10.27 1.44 0.95
C GLY A 146 11.10 1.26 2.23
N LEU A 147 11.12 0.06 2.80
CA LEU A 147 12.02 -0.31 3.89
C LEU A 147 13.49 -0.39 3.46
N ALA A 148 13.78 -0.89 2.26
CA ALA A 148 15.16 -0.86 1.74
C ALA A 148 15.69 0.57 1.56
N ALA A 149 14.80 1.54 1.30
CA ALA A 149 15.12 2.97 1.22
C ALA A 149 15.19 3.66 2.61
N MET A 150 14.61 3.06 3.66
CA MET A 150 14.62 3.55 5.05
C MET A 150 15.23 2.45 5.94
N PRO A 151 16.57 2.34 6.02
CA PRO A 151 17.20 1.25 6.77
C PRO A 151 16.95 1.41 8.28
N LEU A 152 15.85 0.83 8.76
CA LEU A 152 15.54 0.63 10.18
C LEU A 152 15.96 -0.78 10.63
N THR A 153 17.10 -1.26 10.14
CA THR A 153 17.58 -2.59 10.53
C THR A 153 18.02 -2.58 11.99
N PRO A 154 17.55 -3.53 12.83
CA PRO A 154 18.13 -3.75 14.14
C PRO A 154 19.51 -4.38 13.90
N HIS A 155 20.56 -3.56 13.94
CA HIS A 155 21.93 -4.06 13.79
C HIS A 155 22.49 -4.41 15.17
N PRO A 156 23.07 -5.62 15.33
CA PRO A 156 23.71 -6.00 16.57
C PRO A 156 24.98 -5.16 16.74
N GLN A 157 24.99 -4.36 17.79
CA GLN A 157 26.18 -3.75 18.41
C GLN A 157 27.17 -3.03 17.47
N GLY A 158 27.21 -1.69 17.56
CA GLY A 158 28.51 -1.02 17.58
C GLY A 158 28.68 0.30 16.84
N ASP A 159 27.69 0.84 16.12
CA ASP A 159 27.91 2.10 15.38
C ASP A 159 26.79 3.12 15.61
N LEU A 160 27.08 4.13 16.44
CA LEU A 160 26.19 5.23 16.82
C LEU A 160 25.81 6.16 15.66
N LEU A 161 26.35 5.93 14.46
CA LEU A 161 26.10 6.73 13.24
C LEU A 161 24.99 6.16 12.34
N SER A 162 24.49 4.97 12.64
CA SER A 162 23.43 4.28 11.87
C SER A 162 22.15 4.00 12.65
N SER A 163 21.98 4.52 13.88
CA SER A 163 20.74 4.36 14.64
C SER A 163 19.63 5.33 14.19
N VAL A 164 18.40 5.06 14.62
CA VAL A 164 17.23 5.94 14.40
C VAL A 164 17.51 7.36 14.88
N ALA A 165 18.22 7.51 16.00
CA ALA A 165 18.70 8.81 16.47
C ALA A 165 19.65 9.50 15.46
N GLY A 166 20.52 8.74 14.79
CA GLY A 166 21.40 9.25 13.74
C GLY A 166 20.66 9.69 12.48
N ALA A 167 19.60 8.97 12.09
CA ALA A 167 18.73 9.35 10.98
C ALA A 167 17.89 10.60 11.32
N ALA A 168 17.32 10.65 12.53
CA ALA A 168 16.56 11.80 13.02
C ALA A 168 17.44 13.07 13.11
N ARG A 169 18.69 12.93 13.58
CA ARG A 169 19.64 14.05 13.66
C ARG A 169 19.99 14.61 12.27
N ARG A 170 20.21 13.74 11.28
CA ARG A 170 20.44 14.17 9.88
C ARG A 170 19.24 14.92 9.30
N LEU A 171 18.02 14.46 9.56
CA LEU A 171 16.80 15.14 9.09
C LEU A 171 16.63 16.52 9.75
N VAL A 172 16.96 16.64 11.03
CA VAL A 172 16.94 17.92 11.76
C VAL A 172 18.03 18.87 11.26
N ASP A 173 19.24 18.37 11.01
CA ASP A 173 20.36 19.17 10.51
C ASP A 173 20.09 19.66 9.06
N GLU A 174 19.57 18.79 8.18
CA GLU A 174 19.14 19.20 6.83
C GLU A 174 18.00 20.23 6.84
N ALA A 175 17.05 20.12 7.77
CA ALA A 175 15.96 21.08 7.89
C ALA A 175 16.47 22.46 8.37
N ARG A 176 17.52 22.49 9.20
CA ARG A 176 18.19 23.72 9.63
C ARG A 176 18.96 24.37 8.49
N ASP A 177 19.71 23.59 7.72
CA ASP A 177 20.49 24.10 6.59
C ASP A 177 19.61 24.69 5.47
N ARG A 178 18.37 24.20 5.31
CA ARG A 178 17.40 24.77 4.35
C ARG A 178 16.68 26.03 4.86
N SER A 179 16.83 26.34 6.14
CA SER A 179 16.18 27.48 6.80
C SER A 179 17.14 28.67 7.02
N CYS A 180 18.39 28.55 6.56
CA CYS A 180 19.39 29.62 6.46
C CYS A 180 19.61 30.04 5.01
#